data_AF-A0A9P9GCZ5-F1
#
_entry.id   AF-A0A9P9GCZ5-F1
#
_cell.length_a   1.000
_cell.length_b   1.000
_cell.length_c   1.000
_cell.angle_alpha   90.00
_cell.angle_beta   90.00
_cell.angle_gamma   90.00
#
_symmetry.space_group_name_H-M   'P 1'
#
loop_
_entity.id
_entity.type
_entity.pdbx_description
1 polymer ?
#
loop_
_entity_poly.entity_id
_entity_poly.type
_entity_poly.pdbx_seq_one_letter_code
_entity_poly.pdbx_strand_id
1 'polypeptide(L)'
;MKPVIFATALATLLTPVVSRCSMDNRWCYWVGTAPFCESTKFNIGEIDETGKVLKAWTKDKDRADLCTRFNHDGDRPSSNCCNDYGSSCWSGYKRLWCEVDE
;
A
#
# COMPACT_ATOMS: atom_id res chain seq x y z
N MET A 1 25.00 7.17 48.38
CA MET A 1 25.06 6.41 47.11
C MET A 1 23.63 6.21 46.62
N LYS A 2 23.27 6.64 45.41
CA LYS A 2 21.91 6.53 44.85
C LYS A 2 21.88 5.45 43.76
N PRO A 3 20.90 4.54 43.74
CA PRO A 3 20.83 3.52 42.70
C PRO A 3 20.38 4.17 41.39
N VAL A 4 21.15 3.95 40.32
CA VAL A 4 20.76 4.30 38.95
C VAL A 4 20.04 3.09 38.38
N ILE A 5 18.74 3.20 38.18
CA ILE A 5 17.92 2.15 37.57
C ILE A 5 18.03 2.30 36.05
N PHE A 6 18.70 1.34 35.40
CA PHE A 6 18.74 1.26 33.95
C PHE A 6 17.44 0.62 33.44
N ALA A 7 16.52 1.44 32.92
CA ALA A 7 15.34 0.94 32.21
C ALA A 7 15.74 0.53 30.78
N THR A 8 15.86 -0.77 30.53
CA THR A 8 16.05 -1.32 29.18
C THR A 8 14.72 -1.28 28.44
N ALA A 9 14.55 -0.31 27.53
CA ALA A 9 13.41 -0.28 26.63
C ALA A 9 13.51 -1.44 25.64
N LEU A 10 12.59 -2.39 25.73
CA LEU A 10 12.45 -3.48 24.77
C LEU A 10 11.81 -2.90 23.49
N ALA A 11 12.61 -2.64 22.46
CA ALA A 11 12.09 -2.21 21.17
C ALA A 11 11.43 -3.42 20.47
N THR A 12 10.10 -3.52 20.56
CA THR A 12 9.34 -4.49 19.75
C THR A 12 9.41 -4.09 18.29
N LEU A 13 10.09 -4.89 17.48
CA LEU A 13 10.07 -4.79 16.03
C LEU A 13 8.64 -5.05 15.53
N LEU A 14 7.88 -3.97 15.27
CA LEU A 14 6.61 -4.06 14.58
C LEU A 14 6.89 -4.45 13.13
N THR A 15 6.75 -5.73 12.80
CA THR A 15 6.72 -6.15 11.40
C THR A 15 5.46 -5.55 10.77
N PRO A 16 5.57 -4.67 9.75
CA PRO A 16 4.38 -4.16 9.09
C PRO A 16 3.66 -5.37 8.48
N VAL A 17 2.43 -5.62 8.93
CA VAL A 17 1.56 -6.60 8.27
C VAL A 17 1.26 -6.02 6.90
N VAL A 18 1.92 -6.57 5.87
CA VAL A 18 1.58 -6.27 4.48
C VAL A 18 0.27 -6.99 4.22
N SER A 19 -0.83 -6.26 4.39
CA SER A 19 -2.14 -6.80 4.12
C SER A 19 -2.25 -7.06 2.61
N ARG A 20 -2.77 -8.25 2.27
CA ARG A 20 -2.90 -8.73 0.90
C ARG A 20 -4.37 -8.68 0.52
N CYS A 21 -4.63 -8.25 -0.70
CA CYS A 21 -5.92 -8.33 -1.34
C CYS A 21 -5.78 -9.10 -2.66
N SER A 22 -6.90 -9.43 -3.30
CA SER A 22 -6.91 -10.18 -4.56
C SER A 22 -7.64 -9.41 -5.65
N MET A 23 -7.04 -9.34 -6.83
CA MET A 23 -7.60 -8.70 -8.02
C MET A 23 -7.21 -9.51 -9.25
N ASP A 24 -8.14 -9.75 -10.17
CA ASP A 24 -7.91 -10.52 -11.42
C ASP A 24 -7.18 -11.86 -11.21
N ASN A 25 -7.55 -12.58 -10.14
CA ASN A 25 -6.93 -13.85 -9.74
C ASN A 25 -5.42 -13.74 -9.43
N ARG A 26 -4.99 -12.59 -8.89
CA ARG A 26 -3.62 -12.32 -8.47
C ARG A 26 -3.62 -11.72 -7.07
N TRP A 27 -2.54 -11.92 -6.33
CA TRP A 27 -2.34 -11.20 -5.09
C TRP A 27 -1.82 -9.79 -5.33
N CYS A 28 -2.38 -8.87 -4.58
CA CYS A 28 -2.02 -7.47 -4.59
C CYS A 28 -1.82 -6.95 -3.17
N TYR A 29 -1.11 -5.85 -3.03
CA TYR A 29 -0.91 -5.18 -1.75
C TYR A 29 -0.67 -3.68 -1.93
N TRP A 30 -1.11 -2.90 -0.94
CA TRP A 30 -0.88 -1.46 -0.91
C TRP A 30 0.49 -1.13 -0.30
N VAL A 31 1.29 -0.39 -1.04
CA VAL A 31 2.56 0.17 -0.58
C VAL A 31 2.38 1.65 -0.23
N GLY A 32 2.87 2.03 0.95
CA GLY A 32 2.79 3.38 1.51
C GLY A 32 2.08 3.37 2.87
N THR A 33 2.81 3.73 3.92
CA THR A 33 2.28 3.77 5.29
C THR A 33 1.95 5.20 5.67
N ALA A 34 0.71 5.44 6.12
CA ALA A 34 0.29 6.74 6.60
C ALA A 34 1.05 7.15 7.88
N PRO A 35 1.26 8.44 8.16
CA PRO A 35 0.73 9.60 7.41
C PRO A 35 1.60 10.02 6.23
N PHE A 36 2.91 9.75 6.25
CA PHE A 36 3.82 10.18 5.18
C PHE A 36 4.09 9.00 4.24
N CYS A 37 3.28 8.92 3.20
CA CYS A 37 3.51 7.95 2.15
C CYS A 37 4.58 8.47 1.19
N GLU A 38 5.36 7.55 0.64
CA GLU A 38 6.39 7.88 -0.34
C GLU A 38 5.76 8.08 -1.74
N SER A 39 6.61 8.24 -2.76
CA SER A 39 6.22 8.23 -4.17
C SER A 39 6.83 7.03 -4.90
N THR A 40 6.60 6.93 -6.21
CA THR A 40 7.27 5.93 -7.07
C THR A 40 7.74 6.59 -8.37
N LYS A 41 8.80 6.03 -8.95
CA LYS A 41 9.26 6.37 -10.32
C LYS A 41 8.49 5.60 -11.40
N PHE A 42 7.81 4.52 -11.02
CA PHE A 42 7.10 3.64 -11.94
C PHE A 42 5.73 4.22 -12.33
N ASN A 43 5.29 3.93 -13.56
CA ASN A 43 3.96 4.25 -14.06
C ASN A 43 2.98 3.07 -13.91
N ILE A 44 1.67 3.35 -13.98
CA ILE A 44 0.65 2.29 -14.02
C ILE A 44 0.92 1.37 -15.22
N GLY A 45 0.89 0.05 -14.97
CA GLY A 45 1.20 -1.00 -15.93
C GLY A 45 2.67 -1.43 -15.98
N GLU A 46 3.59 -0.66 -15.38
CA GLU A 46 5.01 -1.04 -15.33
C GLU A 46 5.27 -2.13 -14.28
N ILE A 47 6.24 -2.99 -14.59
CA ILE A 47 6.71 -4.07 -13.73
C ILE A 47 8.01 -3.64 -13.04
N ASP A 48 8.10 -3.83 -11.73
CA ASP A 48 9.32 -3.56 -10.97
C ASP A 48 10.38 -4.68 -11.08
N GLU A 49 11.56 -4.44 -10.52
CA GLU A 49 12.62 -5.46 -10.46
C GLU A 49 12.24 -6.72 -9.66
N THR A 50 11.14 -6.70 -8.91
CA THR A 50 10.64 -7.83 -8.10
C THR A 50 9.53 -8.62 -8.81
N GLY A 51 9.26 -8.32 -10.08
CA GLY A 51 8.23 -8.99 -10.86
C GLY A 51 6.83 -8.65 -10.37
N LYS A 52 6.55 -7.39 -10.05
CA LYS A 52 5.21 -6.92 -9.68
C LYS A 52 4.80 -5.76 -10.54
N VAL A 53 3.54 -5.75 -10.94
CA VAL A 53 2.95 -4.70 -11.76
C VAL A 53 2.27 -3.66 -10.89
N LEU A 54 2.55 -2.38 -11.17
CA LEU A 54 1.86 -1.25 -10.55
C LEU A 54 0.48 -1.11 -11.18
N LYS A 55 -0.57 -1.46 -10.45
CA LYS A 55 -1.94 -1.44 -10.98
C LYS A 55 -2.68 -0.15 -10.73
N ALA A 56 -2.50 0.46 -9.56
CA ALA A 56 -3.20 1.68 -9.23
C ALA A 56 -2.43 2.53 -8.22
N TRP A 57 -2.83 3.78 -8.07
CA TRP A 57 -2.35 4.65 -7.00
C TRP A 57 -3.41 5.66 -6.58
N THR A 58 -3.16 6.31 -5.45
CA THR A 58 -3.95 7.47 -5.00
C THR A 58 -3.23 8.81 -5.23
N LYS A 59 -2.37 8.88 -6.25
CA LYS A 59 -1.64 10.11 -6.61
C LYS A 59 -2.57 11.19 -7.16
N ASP A 60 -3.42 10.81 -8.12
CA ASP A 60 -4.25 11.76 -8.88
C ASP A 60 -5.73 11.71 -8.49
N LYS A 61 -6.13 10.66 -7.76
CA LYS A 61 -7.49 10.40 -7.29
C LYS A 61 -7.43 9.92 -5.84
N ASP A 62 -8.43 10.26 -5.05
CA ASP A 62 -8.54 9.72 -3.70
C ASP A 62 -9.04 8.26 -3.73
N ARG A 63 -9.08 7.61 -2.56
CA ARG A 63 -9.57 6.23 -2.44
C ARG A 63 -11.03 6.11 -2.90
N ALA A 64 -11.88 7.08 -2.62
CA ALA A 64 -13.30 7.00 -2.93
C ALA A 64 -13.54 7.03 -4.46
N ASP A 65 -12.83 7.92 -5.15
CA ASP A 65 -12.83 8.03 -6.61
C ASP A 65 -12.18 6.80 -7.26
N LEU A 66 -11.12 6.25 -6.67
CA LEU A 66 -10.46 5.07 -7.20
C LEU A 66 -11.34 3.81 -7.06
N CYS A 67 -12.06 3.68 -5.94
CA CYS A 67 -12.83 2.51 -5.55
C CYS A 67 -14.31 2.55 -5.94
N THR A 68 -14.78 3.64 -6.52
CA THR A 68 -16.16 3.73 -6.99
C THR A 68 -16.38 2.82 -8.21
N ARG A 69 -17.59 2.25 -8.31
CA ARG A 69 -18.01 1.42 -9.45
C ARG A 69 -18.04 2.19 -10.79
N PHE A 70 -18.04 3.52 -10.72
CA PHE A 70 -18.08 4.40 -11.88
C PHE A 70 -16.69 4.77 -12.41
N ASN A 71 -15.62 4.31 -11.74
CA ASN A 71 -14.28 4.48 -12.26
C ASN A 71 -14.05 3.47 -13.40
N HIS A 72 -13.91 4.00 -14.61
CA HIS A 72 -13.68 3.23 -15.83
C HIS A 72 -12.20 3.20 -16.24
N ASP A 73 -11.31 3.79 -15.44
CA ASP A 73 -9.88 3.70 -15.70
C ASP A 73 -9.41 2.24 -15.54
N GLY A 74 -8.51 1.84 -16.43
CA GLY A 74 -8.22 0.45 -16.80
C GLY A 74 -7.69 -0.51 -15.73
N ASP A 75 -7.64 -0.12 -14.46
CA ASP A 75 -7.16 -0.97 -13.35
C ASP A 75 -7.85 -0.60 -12.02
N ARG A 76 -9.18 -0.47 -12.03
CA ARG A 76 -9.99 -0.23 -10.83
C ARG A 76 -9.75 -1.32 -9.77
N PRO A 77 -9.32 -0.99 -8.53
CA PRO A 77 -9.13 -1.98 -7.49
C PRO A 77 -10.40 -2.79 -7.20
N SER A 78 -10.22 -4.08 -6.91
CA SER A 78 -11.26 -4.96 -6.41
C SER A 78 -11.79 -4.49 -5.05
N SER A 79 -13.01 -4.92 -4.68
CA SER A 79 -13.67 -4.50 -3.43
C SER A 79 -12.83 -4.84 -2.19
N ASN A 80 -12.20 -6.02 -2.17
CA ASN A 80 -11.27 -6.39 -1.10
C ASN A 80 -10.02 -5.49 -1.08
N CYS A 81 -9.42 -5.13 -2.23
CA CYS A 81 -8.30 -4.19 -2.27
C CYS A 81 -8.69 -2.78 -1.81
N CYS A 82 -9.92 -2.36 -2.11
CA CYS A 82 -10.45 -1.11 -1.61
C CYS A 82 -10.64 -1.11 -0.09
N ASN A 83 -11.05 -2.24 0.50
CA ASN A 83 -11.15 -2.38 1.95
C ASN A 83 -9.78 -2.44 2.62
N ASP A 84 -8.80 -3.02 1.94
CA ASP A 84 -7.44 -3.22 2.43
C ASP A 84 -6.56 -1.96 2.43
N TYR A 85 -7.01 -0.89 1.77
CA TYR A 85 -6.27 0.38 1.64
C TYR A 85 -5.75 0.96 2.97
N GLY A 86 -6.51 0.76 4.05
CA GLY A 86 -6.17 1.28 5.38
C GLY A 86 -6.31 2.81 5.48
N SER A 87 -5.44 3.45 6.25
CA SER A 87 -5.47 4.91 6.49
C SER A 87 -4.88 5.70 5.32
N SER A 88 -5.49 6.87 5.02
CA SER A 88 -5.00 7.80 3.99
C SER A 88 -3.71 8.50 4.37
N CYS A 89 -2.94 8.87 3.35
CA CYS A 89 -1.69 9.61 3.48
C CYS A 89 -1.97 11.13 3.59
N TRP A 90 -1.20 11.83 4.40
CA TRP A 90 -1.14 13.30 4.41
C TRP A 90 -0.18 13.85 3.36
N SER A 91 0.91 13.12 3.08
CA SER A 91 1.81 13.41 1.97
C SER A 91 2.09 12.15 1.15
N GLY A 92 2.41 12.33 -0.13
CA GLY A 92 2.58 11.24 -1.08
C GLY A 92 1.27 10.48 -1.31
N TYR A 93 1.38 9.22 -1.69
CA TYR A 93 0.21 8.41 -2.07
C TYR A 93 0.47 6.91 -1.89
N LYS A 94 -0.60 6.12 -1.81
CA LYS A 94 -0.47 4.66 -1.81
C LYS A 94 -0.43 4.11 -3.23
N ARG A 95 0.22 2.96 -3.39
CA ARG A 95 0.45 2.28 -4.67
C ARG A 95 0.01 0.83 -4.55
N LEU A 96 -0.90 0.38 -5.39
CA LEU A 96 -1.34 -0.99 -5.43
C LEU A 96 -0.45 -1.77 -6.39
N TRP A 97 0.32 -2.70 -5.83
CA TRP A 97 1.19 -3.60 -6.60
C TRP A 97 0.57 -4.99 -6.62
N CYS A 98 0.62 -5.66 -7.77
CA CYS A 98 0.12 -7.01 -7.93
C CYS A 98 1.20 -7.93 -8.52
N GLU A 99 1.15 -9.20 -8.17
CA GLU A 99 1.99 -10.23 -8.78
C GLU A 99 1.64 -10.36 -10.29
N VAL A 100 2.65 -10.56 -11.16
CA VAL A 100 2.39 -10.71 -12.62
C VAL A 100 1.82 -12.07 -12.98
N ASP A 101 2.07 -13.09 -12.16
CA ASP A 101 1.67 -14.49 -12.31
C ASP A 101 1.33 -15.08 -10.91
N GLU A 102 0.43 -16.08 -10.85
CA GLU A 102 0.32 -17.02 -9.72
C GLU A 102 0.93 -18.38 -10.11
#